data_AF-A0A2V7FLT2-F1
#
_entry.id   AF-A0A2V7FLT2-F1
#
_cell.length_a   1.000
_cell.length_b   1.000
_cell.length_c   1.000
_cell.angle_alpha   90.00
_cell.angle_beta   90.00
_cell.angle_gamma   90.00
#
_symmetry.space_group_name_H-M   'P 1'
#
loop_
_entity.id
_entity.type
_entity.pdbx_description
1 polymer ?
#
loop_
_entity_poly.entity_id
_entity_poly.type
_entity_poly.pdbx_seq_one_letter_code
_entity_poly.pdbx_strand_id
1 'polypeptide(L)' 'MARIEPLPIGEVDPDLRHLCEEAERQTGTSAGPRTYAKNPAVLKALSTFRATLAREGTIDPALRELVRLKVAGLNGCHY' A
#
# COMPACT_ATOMS: atom_id res chain seq x y z
N MET A 1 9.65 7.05 9.93
CA MET A 1 8.42 7.86 10.01
C MET A 1 8.21 8.62 8.71
N ALA A 2 6.98 8.65 8.20
CA ALA A 2 6.64 9.45 7.02
C ALA A 2 6.83 10.93 7.34
N ARG A 3 7.42 11.71 6.42
CA ARG A 3 7.57 13.17 6.55
C ARG A 3 6.30 13.93 6.16
N ILE A 4 5.34 13.22 5.58
CA ILE A 4 4.07 13.74 5.09
C ILE A 4 2.99 13.24 6.05
N GLU A 5 2.23 14.18 6.61
CA GLU A 5 1.11 13.83 7.48
C GLU A 5 0.01 13.14 6.68
N PRO A 6 -0.41 11.92 7.05
CA PRO A 6 -1.50 11.23 6.37
C PRO A 6 -2.80 12.04 6.46
N LEU A 7 -3.64 11.98 5.42
CA LEU A 7 -4.96 12.63 5.50
C LEU A 7 -5.79 12.05 6.66
N PRO A 8 -6.62 12.85 7.35
CA PRO A 8 -7.71 12.34 8.15
C PRO A 8 -8.61 11.43 7.31
N ILE A 9 -9.12 10.33 7.88
CA ILE A 9 -9.92 9.35 7.11
C ILE A 9 -11.16 9.98 6.45
N GLY A 10 -11.76 11.00 7.08
CA GLY A 10 -12.90 11.73 6.53
C GLY A 10 -12.56 12.57 5.29
N GLU A 11 -11.30 12.94 5.10
CA GLU A 11 -10.82 13.72 3.95
C GLU A 11 -10.33 12.83 2.80
N VAL A 12 -10.23 11.52 3.01
CA VAL A 12 -9.97 10.56 1.94
C VAL A 12 -11.22 10.44 1.08
N ASP A 13 -11.02 10.47 -0.25
CA ASP A 13 -12.04 10.19 -1.26
C ASP A 13 -12.85 8.95 -0.85
N PRO A 14 -14.19 9.04 -0.74
CA PRO A 14 -15.05 7.93 -0.34
C PRO A 14 -14.75 6.63 -1.11
N ASP A 15 -14.45 6.71 -2.40
CA ASP A 15 -14.19 5.55 -3.25
C ASP A 15 -12.87 4.85 -2.88
N LEU A 16 -11.98 5.51 -2.14
CA LEU A 16 -10.66 4.98 -1.75
C LEU A 16 -10.58 4.61 -0.26
N ARG A 17 -11.62 4.88 0.53
CA ARG A 17 -11.62 4.57 1.98
C ARG A 17 -11.48 3.08 2.25
N HIS A 18 -12.08 2.23 1.41
CA HIS A 18 -11.95 0.77 1.53
C HIS A 18 -10.49 0.30 1.49
N LEU A 19 -9.60 0.99 0.75
CA LEU A 19 -8.17 0.68 0.72
C LEU A 19 -7.47 1.01 2.05
N CYS A 20 -7.96 2.02 2.77
CA CYS A 20 -7.47 2.37 4.10
C CYS A 20 -7.91 1.33 5.13
N GLU A 21 -9.18 0.93 5.09
CA GLU A 21 -9.74 -0.12 5.96
C GLU A 21 -9.02 -1.46 5.75
N GLU A 22 -8.76 -1.83 4.48
CA GLU A 22 -8.02 -3.06 4.18
C GLU A 22 -6.58 -3.01 4.71
N ALA A 23 -5.89 -1.87 4.56
CA ALA A 23 -4.55 -1.70 5.14
C ALA A 23 -4.58 -1.82 6.67
N GLU A 24 -5.56 -1.20 7.35
CA GLU A 24 -5.72 -1.34 8.80
C GLU A 24 -5.94 -2.79 9.23
N ARG A 25 -6.76 -3.55 8.50
CA ARG A 25 -6.96 -4.99 8.77
C ARG A 25 -5.67 -5.80 8.60
N GLN A 26 -4.84 -5.47 7.61
CA GLN A 26 -3.64 -6.25 7.27
C GLN A 26 -2.41 -5.89 8.10
N THR A 27 -2.23 -4.61 8.43
CA THR A 27 -0.99 -4.10 9.04
C THR A 27 -1.21 -3.29 10.31
N GLY A 28 -2.46 -3.07 10.73
CA GLY A 28 -2.80 -2.27 11.91
C GLY A 28 -2.75 -0.75 11.67
N THR A 29 -2.49 -0.30 10.44
CA THR A 29 -2.45 1.15 10.13
C THR A 29 -2.77 1.46 8.67
N SER A 30 -3.49 2.57 8.45
CA SER A 30 -3.76 3.15 7.13
C SER A 30 -2.87 4.34 6.79
N ALA A 31 -1.81 4.62 7.57
CA ALA A 31 -0.97 5.80 7.36
C ALA A 31 -0.38 5.87 5.94
N GLY A 32 0.00 4.74 5.35
CA GLY A 32 0.49 4.64 3.98
C GLY A 32 -0.55 5.08 2.93
N PRO A 33 -1.69 4.37 2.77
CA PRO A 33 -2.71 4.76 1.81
C PRO A 33 -3.26 6.17 2.07
N ARG A 34 -3.44 6.60 3.33
CA ARG A 34 -3.86 7.97 3.65
C ARG A 34 -2.84 9.05 3.27
N THR A 35 -1.56 8.69 3.19
CA THR A 35 -0.52 9.59 2.65
C THR A 35 -0.66 9.71 1.13
N TYR A 36 -0.80 8.59 0.41
CA TYR A 36 -1.00 8.60 -1.04
C TYR A 36 -2.35 9.22 -1.45
N ALA A 37 -3.37 9.15 -0.60
CA ALA A 37 -4.70 9.71 -0.85
C ALA A 37 -4.71 11.25 -1.06
N LYS A 38 -3.63 11.96 -0.71
CA LYS A 38 -3.42 13.35 -1.13
C LYS A 38 -3.43 13.52 -2.65
N ASN A 39 -3.17 12.43 -3.40
CA ASN A 39 -3.42 12.33 -4.83
C ASN A 39 -4.23 11.03 -5.11
N PRO A 40 -5.57 11.14 -5.22
CA PRO A 40 -6.46 9.98 -5.43
C PRO A 40 -6.09 9.13 -6.65
N ALA A 41 -5.68 9.77 -7.75
CA ALA A 41 -5.27 9.07 -8.97
C ALA A 41 -4.03 8.19 -8.74
N VAL A 42 -3.06 8.68 -7.97
CA VAL A 42 -1.85 7.93 -7.61
C VAL A 42 -2.19 6.73 -6.72
N LEU A 43 -3.03 6.92 -5.69
CA LEU A 43 -3.44 5.82 -4.83
C LEU A 43 -4.19 4.73 -5.62
N LYS A 44 -5.10 5.14 -6.51
CA LYS A 44 -5.84 4.22 -7.38
C LYS A 44 -4.89 3.42 -8.28
N ALA A 45 -3.97 4.10 -8.97
CA ALA A 45 -2.99 3.45 -9.83
C ALA A 45 -2.08 2.47 -9.06
N LEU A 46 -1.61 2.86 -7.87
CA LEU A 46 -0.78 1.98 -7.02
C LEU A 46 -1.55 0.74 -6.56
N SER A 47 -2.81 0.91 -6.16
CA SER A 47 -3.68 -0.19 -5.76
C SER A 47 -3.88 -1.18 -6.91
N THR A 48 -4.23 -0.69 -8.11
CA THR A 48 -4.38 -1.51 -9.31
C THR A 48 -3.09 -2.27 -9.63
N PHE A 49 -1.93 -1.58 -9.62
CA PHE A 49 -0.65 -2.21 -9.88
C PHE A 49 -0.34 -3.35 -8.90
N ARG A 50 -0.55 -3.14 -7.60
CA ARG A 50 -0.32 -4.17 -6.58
C ARG A 50 -1.29 -5.34 -6.72
N ALA A 51 -2.56 -5.08 -7.03
CA ALA A 51 -3.57 -6.11 -7.24
C ALA A 51 -3.24 -6.98 -8.47
N THR A 52 -2.82 -6.37 -9.59
CA THR A 52 -2.37 -7.09 -10.79
C THR A 52 -1.17 -7.97 -10.46
N LEU A 53 -0.13 -7.42 -9.81
CA LEU A 53 1.01 -8.21 -9.38
C LEU A 53 0.61 -9.38 -8.49
N ALA A 54 -0.37 -9.18 -7.61
CA ALA A 54 -0.86 -10.20 -6.68
C ALA A 54 -1.57 -11.36 -7.39
N ARG A 55 -2.42 -11.06 -8.38
CA ARG A 55 -3.37 -12.00 -9.00
C ARG A 55 -2.89 -12.64 -10.29
N GLU A 56 -2.07 -11.94 -11.07
CA GLU A 56 -1.69 -12.35 -12.43
C GLU A 56 -0.23 -12.82 -12.53
N GLY A 57 0.49 -12.82 -11.41
CA GLY A 57 1.87 -13.31 -11.36
C GLY A 57 1.97 -14.83 -11.50
N THR A 58 2.97 -15.31 -12.24
CA THR A 58 3.32 -16.74 -12.35
C THR A 58 4.27 -17.21 -11.24
N ILE A 59 4.79 -16.29 -10.43
CA ILE A 59 5.65 -16.57 -9.29
C ILE A 59 4.78 -16.98 -8.09
N ASP A 60 5.17 -18.05 -7.41
CA ASP A 60 4.53 -18.48 -6.17
C ASP A 60 4.38 -17.30 -5.17
N PRO A 61 3.20 -17.14 -4.52
CA PRO A 61 2.96 -15.99 -3.64
C PRO A 61 3.97 -15.86 -2.49
N ALA A 62 4.42 -16.97 -1.89
CA ALA A 62 5.38 -16.94 -0.81
C ALA A 62 6.77 -16.55 -1.34
N LEU A 63 7.17 -17.08 -2.50
CA LEU A 63 8.42 -16.68 -3.16
C LEU A 63 8.41 -15.19 -3.53
N ARG A 64 7.30 -14.67 -4.06
CA ARG A 64 7.15 -13.24 -4.38
C ARG A 64 7.32 -12.36 -3.14
N GLU A 65 6.79 -12.79 -2.00
CA GLU A 65 6.95 -12.08 -0.74
C GLU A 65 8.39 -12.13 -0.23
N LEU A 66 9.08 -13.27 -0.32
CA LEU A 66 10.51 -13.37 0.02
C LEU A 66 11.37 -12.45 -0.85
N VAL A 67 11.07 -12.34 -2.16
CA VAL A 67 11.73 -11.37 -3.05
C VAL A 67 11.48 -9.94 -2.58
N ARG A 68 10.23 -9.59 -2.24
CA ARG A 68 9.87 -8.26 -1.72
C ARG A 68 10.66 -7.92 -0.46
N LEU A 69 10.72 -8.85 0.51
CA LEU A 69 11.47 -8.68 1.76
C LEU A 69 12.98 -8.57 1.51
N LYS A 70 13.54 -9.38 0.62
CA LYS A 70 14.97 -9.29 0.25
C LYS A 70 15.29 -7.92 -0.35
N VAL A 71 14.47 -7.42 -1.27
CA VAL A 71 14.66 -6.10 -1.88
C VAL A 71 14.51 -4.99 -0.84
N ALA A 72 13.54 -5.08 0.07
CA ALA A 72 13.39 -4.12 1.16
C ALA A 72 14.63 -4.08 2.07
N GLY A 73 15.16 -5.24 2.45
CA GLY A 73 16.38 -5.37 3.24
C GLY A 73 17.61 -4.78 2.55
N LEU A 74 17.77 -5.00 1.24
CA LEU A 74 18.86 -4.41 0.45
C LEU A 74 18.77 -2.87 0.37
N ASN A 75 17.57 -2.31 0.44
CA ASN A 75 17.33 -0.87 0.36
C ASN A 75 17.19 -0.18 1.73
N GLY A 76 17.37 -0.89 2.84
CA GLY A 76 17.13 -0.33 4.17
C GLY A 76 15.69 0.18 4.36
N CYS A 77 14.72 -0.44 3.68
CA CYS A 77 13.32 -0.07 3.79
C CYS A 77 12.73 -0.76 5.03
N HIS A 78 12.59 0.01 6.11
CA HIS A 78 12.11 -0.47 7.42
C HIS A 78 10.61 -0.20 7.66
N TYR A 79 9.88 0.21 6.63
CA TYR A 79 8.44 0.49 6.71
C TYR A 79 7.62 -0.80 6.82
#